data_AF-A0A497PX48-F1
#
_entry.id   AF-A0A497PX48-F1
#
_cell.length_a   1.000
_cell.length_b   1.000
_cell.length_c   1.000
_cell.angle_alpha   90.00
_cell.angle_beta   90.00
_cell.angle_gamma   90.00
#
_symmetry.space_group_name_H-M   'P 1'
#
loop_
_entity.id
_entity.type
_entity.pdbx_description
1 polymer ?
#
loop_
_entity_poly.entity_id
_entity_poly.type
_entity_poly.pdbx_seq_one_letter_code
_entity_poly.pdbx_strand_id
1 'polypeptide(L)'
;MTGKTTLIESIIQELKRRGYSVASVKSSGHAPTEETGSDTWKHRQAGAELTVFLGSTDEEDRRTRVERIKSALGEREFDFLVVEGMKNSKIPKVWCLTDMSALEDSVPPETRMIVLRDNVNLEPHRGIPVVHPENLQSIVDMVIESAADLDGLDES
;
A
#
# COMPACT_ATOMS: atom_id res chain seq x y z
N MET A 1 5.47 -10.03 -12.31
CA MET A 1 4.49 -9.26 -11.51
C MET A 1 4.73 -9.56 -10.05
N THR A 2 5.02 -8.57 -9.21
CA THR A 2 5.47 -8.77 -7.81
C THR A 2 4.33 -9.11 -6.83
N GLY A 3 3.13 -9.48 -7.31
CA GLY A 3 2.00 -9.86 -6.44
C GLY A 3 1.43 -8.77 -5.52
N LYS A 4 1.77 -7.49 -5.76
CA LYS A 4 1.40 -6.35 -4.90
C LYS A 4 -0.11 -6.20 -4.72
N THR A 5 -0.88 -6.21 -5.82
CA THR A 5 -2.34 -6.08 -5.75
C THR A 5 -2.96 -7.20 -4.92
N THR A 6 -2.53 -8.45 -5.12
CA THR A 6 -3.04 -9.61 -4.37
C THR A 6 -2.75 -9.51 -2.87
N LEU A 7 -1.56 -9.02 -2.50
CA LEU A 7 -1.24 -8.78 -1.10
C LEU A 7 -2.11 -7.67 -0.50
N ILE A 8 -2.32 -6.58 -1.23
CA ILE A 8 -3.17 -5.46 -0.79
C ILE A 8 -4.62 -5.91 -0.61
N GLU A 9 -5.16 -6.68 -1.56
CA GLU A 9 -6.50 -7.29 -1.43
C GLU A 9 -6.59 -8.11 -0.13
N SER A 10 -5.58 -8.94 0.15
CA SER A 10 -5.53 -9.77 1.35
C SER A 10 -5.43 -8.94 2.64
N ILE A 11 -4.64 -7.87 2.63
CA ILE A 11 -4.52 -6.93 3.77
C ILE A 11 -5.84 -6.21 4.01
N ILE A 12 -6.49 -5.69 2.98
CA ILE A 12 -7.78 -5.00 3.09
C ILE A 12 -8.82 -5.98 3.65
N GLN A 13 -8.94 -7.18 3.08
CA GLN A 13 -9.87 -8.21 3.56
C GLN A 13 -9.65 -8.54 5.02
N GLU A 14 -8.39 -8.72 5.44
CA GLU A 14 -8.05 -9.07 6.81
C GLU A 14 -8.30 -7.91 7.79
N LEU A 15 -8.00 -6.66 7.41
CA LEU A 15 -8.36 -5.48 8.20
C LEU A 15 -9.88 -5.36 8.37
N LYS A 16 -10.65 -5.55 7.28
CA LYS A 16 -12.12 -5.58 7.32
C LYS A 16 -12.63 -6.71 8.21
N ARG A 17 -12.05 -7.91 8.12
CA ARG A 17 -12.39 -9.07 8.96
C ARG A 17 -12.17 -8.77 10.45
N ARG A 18 -11.16 -7.97 10.78
CA ARG A 18 -10.85 -7.50 12.14
C ARG A 18 -11.73 -6.34 12.62
N GLY A 19 -12.66 -5.86 11.78
CA GLY A 19 -13.66 -4.84 12.16
C GLY A 19 -13.27 -3.41 11.83
N TYR A 20 -12.16 -3.18 11.14
CA TYR A 20 -11.73 -1.83 10.76
C TYR A 20 -12.49 -1.31 9.53
N SER A 21 -12.63 0.01 9.45
CA SER A 21 -13.02 0.75 8.25
C SER A 21 -11.80 1.04 7.39
N VAL A 22 -11.92 0.85 6.07
CA VAL A 22 -10.76 0.91 5.17
C VAL A 22 -11.08 1.70 3.92
N ALA A 23 -10.28 2.72 3.66
CA ALA A 23 -10.16 3.38 2.36
C ALA A 23 -8.88 2.91 1.66
N SER A 24 -8.84 3.02 0.33
CA SER A 24 -7.63 2.71 -0.42
C SER A 24 -7.33 3.74 -1.51
N VAL A 25 -6.05 3.83 -1.86
CA VAL A 25 -5.54 4.65 -2.96
C VAL A 25 -4.78 3.73 -3.90
N LYS A 26 -4.99 3.90 -5.20
CA LYS A 26 -4.10 3.34 -6.22
C LYS A 26 -3.47 4.48 -7.01
N SER A 27 -2.14 4.57 -6.96
CA SER A 27 -1.36 5.49 -7.77
C SER A 27 -0.61 4.73 -8.85
N SER A 28 -0.96 5.00 -10.12
CA SER A 28 -0.41 4.28 -11.28
C SER A 28 -0.01 5.24 -12.41
N GLY A 29 1.04 4.84 -13.13
CA GLY A 29 1.51 5.43 -14.38
C GLY A 29 0.50 5.36 -15.54
N HIS A 30 -0.62 4.67 -15.37
CA HIS A 30 -1.58 4.37 -16.44
C HIS A 30 -2.93 5.03 -16.15
N ALA A 31 -3.76 5.19 -17.18
CA ALA A 31 -5.13 5.63 -17.01
C ALA A 31 -5.93 4.63 -16.15
N PRO A 32 -6.92 5.09 -15.36
CA PRO A 32 -7.80 4.17 -14.66
C PRO A 32 -8.60 3.35 -15.67
N THR A 33 -8.63 2.05 -15.48
CA THR A 33 -9.63 1.18 -16.11
C THR A 33 -10.76 0.95 -15.11
N GLU A 34 -11.96 1.43 -15.45
CA GLU A 34 -13.19 1.20 -14.65
C GLU A 34 -13.91 -0.08 -15.08
N GLU A 35 -13.14 -1.15 -15.26
CA GLU A 35 -13.66 -2.44 -15.71
C GLU A 35 -13.55 -3.49 -14.60
N THR A 36 -14.44 -4.49 -14.64
CA THR A 36 -14.36 -5.66 -13.77
C THR A 36 -12.96 -6.29 -13.84
N GLY A 37 -12.34 -6.49 -12.69
CA GLY A 37 -10.99 -7.04 -12.59
C GLY A 37 -9.86 -6.01 -12.63
N SER A 38 -10.16 -4.71 -12.76
CA SER A 38 -9.16 -3.65 -12.52
C SER A 38 -8.72 -3.65 -11.06
N ASP A 39 -7.58 -3.03 -10.77
CA ASP A 39 -7.06 -3.03 -9.40
C ASP A 39 -7.92 -2.16 -8.46
N THR A 40 -8.55 -1.10 -8.96
CA THR A 40 -9.51 -0.32 -8.16
C THR A 40 -10.79 -1.12 -7.90
N TRP A 41 -11.23 -1.95 -8.87
CA TRP A 41 -12.32 -2.90 -8.65
C TRP A 41 -11.94 -3.95 -7.60
N LYS A 42 -10.72 -4.49 -7.66
CA LYS A 42 -10.21 -5.48 -6.69
C LYS A 42 -10.15 -4.93 -5.27
N HIS A 43 -9.67 -3.70 -5.07
CA HIS A 43 -9.66 -3.07 -3.74
C HIS A 43 -11.07 -2.95 -3.15
N ARG A 44 -12.05 -2.53 -3.96
CA ARG A 44 -13.46 -2.45 -3.53
C ARG A 44 -14.02 -3.83 -3.18
N GLN A 45 -13.71 -4.85 -3.99
CA GLN A 45 -14.14 -6.23 -3.72
C GLN A 45 -13.47 -6.84 -2.49
N ALA A 46 -12.24 -6.42 -2.17
CA ALA A 46 -11.56 -6.76 -0.93
C ALA A 46 -12.22 -6.13 0.31
N GLY A 47 -13.11 -5.14 0.11
CA GLY A 47 -13.89 -4.50 1.16
C GLY A 47 -13.47 -3.06 1.47
N ALA A 48 -12.64 -2.43 0.63
CA ALA A 48 -12.39 -0.99 0.75
C ALA A 48 -13.68 -0.21 0.45
N GLU A 49 -14.09 0.61 1.39
CA GLU A 49 -15.35 1.37 1.34
C GLU A 49 -15.23 2.57 0.39
N LEU A 50 -14.02 3.11 0.27
CA LEU A 50 -13.65 4.13 -0.70
C LEU A 50 -12.36 3.71 -1.41
N THR A 51 -12.31 3.90 -2.72
CA THR A 51 -11.09 3.68 -3.50
C THR A 51 -10.83 4.87 -4.40
N VAL A 52 -9.71 5.55 -4.17
CA VAL A 52 -9.25 6.72 -4.93
C VAL A 52 -8.22 6.27 -5.95
N PHE A 53 -8.39 6.70 -7.21
CA PHE A 53 -7.38 6.50 -8.23
C PHE A 53 -6.60 7.79 -8.48
N LEU A 54 -5.28 7.69 -8.45
CA LEU A 54 -4.36 8.73 -8.86
C LEU A 54 -3.68 8.28 -10.15
N GLY A 55 -4.03 8.92 -11.27
CA GLY A 55 -3.48 8.60 -12.58
C GLY A 55 -2.16 9.33 -12.87
N SER A 56 -1.54 8.92 -13.97
CA SER A 56 -0.41 9.61 -14.57
C SER A 56 -0.89 10.68 -15.52
N THR A 57 -1.10 11.88 -14.99
CA THR A 57 -0.81 13.04 -15.81
C THR A 57 0.57 13.51 -15.35
N ASP A 58 1.54 13.51 -16.26
CA ASP A 58 2.94 13.92 -15.99
C ASP A 58 3.03 15.33 -15.36
N GLU A 59 1.93 16.08 -15.39
CA GLU A 59 1.77 17.43 -14.87
C GLU A 59 1.21 17.54 -13.45
N GLU A 60 0.80 16.44 -12.80
CA GLU A 60 0.22 16.53 -11.46
C GLU A 60 1.30 16.52 -10.38
N ASP A 61 1.58 17.71 -9.82
CA ASP A 61 2.44 17.89 -8.66
C ASP A 61 2.05 16.92 -7.54
N ARG A 62 3.06 16.37 -6.84
CA ARG A 62 2.89 15.50 -5.68
C ARG A 62 2.01 16.14 -4.61
N ARG A 63 2.12 17.46 -4.43
CA ARG A 63 1.24 18.22 -3.52
C ARG A 63 -0.23 18.07 -3.94
N THR A 64 -0.51 18.19 -5.24
CA THR A 64 -1.85 18.01 -5.79
C THR A 64 -2.38 16.60 -5.54
N ARG A 65 -1.54 15.57 -5.60
CA ARG A 65 -1.96 14.19 -5.29
C ARG A 65 -2.42 14.02 -3.85
N VAL A 66 -1.66 14.55 -2.89
CA VAL A 66 -2.03 14.51 -1.46
C VAL A 66 -3.34 15.26 -1.22
N GLU A 67 -3.49 16.46 -1.79
CA GLU A 67 -4.74 17.22 -1.68
C GLU A 67 -5.93 16.49 -2.32
N ARG A 68 -5.74 15.79 -3.44
CA ARG A 68 -6.79 14.97 -4.05
C ARG A 68 -7.21 13.81 -3.16
N ILE A 69 -6.26 13.15 -2.49
CA ILE A 69 -6.59 12.09 -1.51
C ILE A 69 -7.42 12.70 -0.38
N LYS A 70 -6.94 13.78 0.24
CA LYS A 70 -7.63 14.45 1.36
C LYS A 70 -9.03 14.93 0.97
N SER A 71 -9.16 15.58 -0.18
CA SER A 71 -10.44 16.03 -0.75
C SER A 71 -11.39 14.86 -1.04
N ALA A 72 -10.88 13.75 -1.59
CA ALA A 72 -11.67 12.57 -1.86
C ALA A 72 -12.12 11.85 -0.57
N LEU A 73 -11.33 11.90 0.50
CA LEU A 73 -11.75 11.41 1.82
C LEU A 73 -12.84 12.32 2.40
N GLY A 74 -12.67 13.64 2.28
CA GLY A 74 -13.59 14.63 2.82
C GLY A 74 -13.61 14.59 4.35
N GLU A 75 -14.81 14.64 4.94
CA GLU A 75 -15.02 14.52 6.39
C GLU A 75 -15.15 13.05 6.86
N ARG A 76 -15.03 12.08 5.95
CA ARG A 76 -15.12 10.66 6.33
C ARG A 76 -13.84 10.23 7.01
N GLU A 77 -13.99 9.65 8.18
CA GLU A 77 -12.91 8.99 8.90
C GLU A 77 -12.88 7.50 8.55
N PHE A 78 -11.68 6.97 8.34
CA PHE A 78 -11.42 5.55 8.17
C PHE A 78 -10.28 5.18 9.11
N ASP A 79 -10.34 3.99 9.69
CA ASP A 79 -9.26 3.49 10.56
C ASP A 79 -7.96 3.30 9.77
N PHE A 80 -8.06 2.90 8.50
CA PHE A 80 -6.91 2.72 7.62
C PHE A 80 -7.11 3.30 6.22
N LEU A 81 -6.05 3.94 5.71
CA LEU A 81 -5.86 4.28 4.30
C LEU A 81 -4.74 3.42 3.70
N VAL A 82 -5.10 2.42 2.89
CA VAL A 82 -4.12 1.54 2.23
C VAL A 82 -3.71 2.12 0.87
N VAL A 83 -2.43 2.42 0.69
CA VAL A 83 -1.90 3.06 -0.52
C VAL A 83 -1.08 2.08 -1.36
N GLU A 84 -1.55 1.79 -2.58
CA GLU A 84 -0.74 1.15 -3.62
C GLU A 84 -0.01 2.20 -4.44
N GLY A 85 1.32 2.24 -4.33
CA GLY A 85 2.17 3.18 -5.08
C GLY A 85 2.75 4.28 -4.17
N MET A 86 2.87 5.51 -4.68
CA MET A 86 3.41 6.66 -3.95
C MET A 86 4.75 6.38 -3.23
N LYS A 87 5.70 5.74 -3.92
CA LYS A 87 6.99 5.27 -3.34
C LYS A 87 7.82 6.34 -2.63
N ASN A 88 7.55 7.63 -2.90
CA ASN A 88 8.30 8.75 -2.36
C ASN A 88 7.58 9.49 -1.23
N SER A 89 6.38 9.04 -0.86
CA SER A 89 5.66 9.59 0.29
C SER A 89 6.40 9.32 1.59
N LYS A 90 6.10 10.08 2.65
CA LYS A 90 6.68 9.91 3.99
C LYS A 90 5.88 8.97 4.90
N ILE A 91 4.90 8.25 4.34
CA ILE A 91 4.13 7.24 5.09
C ILE A 91 4.93 5.94 5.27
N PRO A 92 4.63 5.15 6.32
CA PRO A 92 5.13 3.79 6.52
C PRO A 92 4.87 2.89 5.30
N LYS A 93 5.85 2.07 4.90
CA LYS A 93 5.77 1.25 3.68
C LYS A 93 5.99 -0.23 3.93
N VAL A 94 5.27 -1.03 3.15
CA VAL A 94 5.53 -2.45 2.92
C VAL A 94 6.18 -2.60 1.55
N TRP A 95 7.44 -3.00 1.52
CA TRP A 95 8.19 -3.16 0.27
C TRP A 95 8.08 -4.59 -0.25
N CYS A 96 7.46 -4.76 -1.41
CA CYS A 96 7.16 -6.09 -1.96
C CYS A 96 8.15 -6.48 -3.06
N LEU A 97 8.85 -7.59 -2.85
CA LEU A 97 9.89 -8.11 -3.74
C LEU A 97 9.62 -9.55 -4.15
N THR A 98 10.03 -9.91 -5.36
CA THR A 98 9.93 -11.29 -5.84
C THR A 98 11.09 -12.12 -5.31
N ASP A 99 12.30 -11.58 -5.35
CA ASP A 99 13.55 -12.25 -4.97
C ASP A 99 14.55 -11.24 -4.37
N MET A 100 15.62 -11.76 -3.76
CA MET A 100 16.64 -10.97 -3.07
C MET A 100 17.54 -10.15 -4.01
N SER A 101 17.60 -10.44 -5.31
CA SER A 101 18.42 -9.65 -6.23
C SER A 101 17.84 -8.23 -6.42
N ALA A 102 16.52 -8.10 -6.29
CA ALA A 102 15.82 -6.82 -6.31
C ALA A 102 15.98 -5.99 -5.02
N LEU A 103 16.64 -6.53 -4.00
CA LEU A 103 16.98 -5.82 -2.75
C LEU A 103 18.29 -5.02 -2.87
N GLU A 104 19.09 -5.27 -3.92
CA GLU A 104 20.28 -4.46 -4.21
C GLU A 104 19.89 -3.01 -4.59
N ASP A 105 18.68 -2.83 -5.12
CA ASP A 105 18.06 -1.52 -5.30
C ASP A 105 17.67 -0.91 -3.95
N SER A 106 17.93 0.39 -3.78
CA SER A 106 17.71 1.09 -2.52
C SER A 106 16.29 0.87 -1.96
N VAL A 107 16.19 0.22 -0.81
CA VAL A 107 14.95 0.10 -0.03
C VAL A 107 14.41 1.52 0.23
N PRO A 108 13.15 1.82 -0.14
CA PRO A 108 12.60 3.16 0.06
C PRO A 108 12.63 3.59 1.53
N PRO A 109 12.85 4.88 1.83
CA PRO A 109 12.68 5.41 3.17
C PRO A 109 11.30 5.08 3.75
N GLU A 110 11.23 4.97 5.08
CA GLU A 110 10.02 4.56 5.81
C GLU A 110 9.53 3.13 5.54
N THR A 111 10.34 2.29 4.90
CA THR A 111 10.02 0.85 4.80
C THR A 111 10.09 0.22 6.19
N ARG A 112 8.95 -0.28 6.68
CA ARG A 112 8.83 -0.94 7.99
C ARG A 112 8.86 -2.46 7.88
N MET A 113 8.61 -2.99 6.68
CA MET A 113 8.60 -4.40 6.39
C MET A 113 8.91 -4.64 4.92
N ILE A 114 9.61 -5.75 4.64
CA ILE A 114 9.81 -6.28 3.30
C ILE A 114 9.00 -7.57 3.18
N VAL A 115 8.14 -7.65 2.18
CA VAL A 115 7.43 -8.88 1.83
C VAL A 115 8.14 -9.51 0.65
N LEU A 116 8.78 -10.65 0.89
CA LEU A 116 9.57 -11.38 -0.08
C LEU A 116 8.85 -12.67 -0.46
N ARG A 117 8.58 -12.86 -1.76
CA ARG A 117 7.93 -14.09 -2.25
C ARG A 117 8.89 -15.28 -2.31
N ASP A 118 10.19 -15.04 -2.50
CA ASP A 118 11.19 -16.10 -2.48
C ASP A 118 11.43 -16.60 -1.04
N ASN A 119 11.63 -17.90 -0.89
CA ASN A 119 11.76 -18.57 0.41
C ASN A 119 13.22 -18.73 0.86
N VAL A 120 14.17 -18.09 0.17
CA VAL A 120 15.59 -18.45 0.29
C VAL A 120 16.31 -17.69 1.42
N ASN A 121 15.78 -16.57 1.93
CA ASN A 121 16.37 -15.86 3.07
C ASN A 121 15.41 -14.84 3.70
N LEU A 122 14.79 -15.18 4.84
CA LEU A 122 13.85 -14.29 5.57
C LEU A 122 14.52 -13.54 6.74
N GLU A 123 15.86 -13.52 6.80
CA GLU A 123 16.56 -12.75 7.81
C GLU A 123 16.32 -11.24 7.62
N PRO A 124 16.24 -10.44 8.70
CA PRO A 124 16.05 -8.99 8.60
C PRO A 124 17.12 -8.32 7.72
N HIS A 125 16.68 -7.51 6.76
CA HIS A 125 17.58 -6.76 5.90
C HIS A 125 17.82 -5.37 6.48
N ARG A 126 19.06 -5.07 6.90
CA ARG A 126 19.42 -3.78 7.52
C ARG A 126 18.52 -3.41 8.71
N GLY A 127 18.08 -4.42 9.48
CA GLY A 127 17.18 -4.26 10.62
C GLY A 127 15.68 -4.18 10.25
N ILE A 128 15.32 -4.21 8.97
CA ILE A 128 13.92 -4.25 8.52
C ILE A 128 13.47 -5.72 8.46
N PRO A 129 12.35 -6.09 9.11
CA PRO A 129 11.79 -7.43 9.02
C PRO A 129 11.52 -7.86 7.57
N VAL A 130 11.89 -9.08 7.22
CA VAL A 130 11.59 -9.72 5.94
C VAL A 130 10.62 -10.86 6.21
N VAL A 131 9.47 -10.89 5.52
CA VAL A 131 8.43 -11.89 5.73
C VAL A 131 7.92 -12.47 4.42
N HIS A 132 7.47 -13.72 4.48
CA HIS A 132 6.81 -14.38 3.35
C HIS A 132 5.33 -13.93 3.27
N PRO A 133 4.77 -13.70 2.06
CA PRO A 133 3.37 -13.26 1.88
C PRO A 133 2.31 -14.21 2.46
N GLU A 134 2.64 -15.49 2.69
CA GLU A 134 1.71 -16.44 3.34
C GLU A 134 1.49 -16.14 4.83
N ASN A 135 2.39 -15.39 5.46
CA ASN A 135 2.26 -14.99 6.87
C ASN A 135 1.35 -13.75 7.02
N LEU A 136 0.16 -13.78 6.41
CA LEU A 136 -0.75 -12.64 6.29
C LEU A 136 -1.11 -12.03 7.65
N GLN A 137 -1.34 -12.86 8.68
CA GLN A 137 -1.67 -12.36 10.02
C GLN A 137 -0.57 -11.46 10.59
N SER A 138 0.68 -11.94 10.54
CA SER A 138 1.85 -11.17 11.00
C SER A 138 2.09 -9.91 10.17
N ILE A 139 1.86 -9.98 8.85
CA ILE A 139 1.90 -8.82 7.96
C ILE A 139 0.90 -7.76 8.43
N VAL A 140 -0.35 -8.14 8.70
CA VAL A 140 -1.40 -7.20 9.10
C VAL A 140 -1.16 -6.66 10.51
N ASP A 141 -0.64 -7.48 11.44
CA ASP A 141 -0.24 -7.02 12.77
C ASP A 141 0.81 -5.90 12.66
N MET A 142 1.87 -6.11 11.88
CA MET A 142 2.89 -5.08 11.63
C MET A 142 2.33 -3.85 10.90
N VAL A 143 1.38 -4.01 9.98
CA VAL A 143 0.71 -2.87 9.32
C VAL A 143 -0.03 -2.02 10.34
N ILE A 144 -0.76 -2.64 11.27
CA ILE A 144 -1.48 -1.94 12.34
C ILE A 144 -0.50 -1.23 13.27
N GLU A 145 0.56 -1.92 13.71
CA GLU A 145 1.57 -1.37 14.63
C GLU A 145 2.39 -0.24 14.02
N SER A 146 2.58 -0.26 12.71
CA SER A 146 3.41 0.72 12.00
C SER A 146 2.64 1.85 11.35
N ALA A 147 1.30 1.81 11.36
CA ALA A 147 0.46 2.86 10.78
C ALA A 147 0.77 4.23 11.41
N ALA A 148 0.60 5.27 10.61
CA ALA A 148 0.83 6.65 11.01
C ALA A 148 -0.42 7.48 10.70
N ASP A 149 -0.57 8.60 11.42
CA ASP A 149 -1.65 9.54 11.18
C ASP A 149 -1.61 10.07 9.74
N LEU A 150 -2.79 10.32 9.18
CA LEU A 150 -2.96 10.82 7.82
C LEU A 150 -2.28 12.19 7.61
N ASP A 151 -2.06 12.95 8.67
CA ASP A 151 -1.30 14.21 8.63
C ASP A 151 0.16 14.01 8.21
N GLY A 152 0.70 12.80 8.37
CA GLY A 152 2.00 12.38 7.87
C GLY A 152 2.04 12.10 6.36
N LEU A 153 0.88 12.13 5.67
CA LEU A 153 0.82 11.98 4.22
C LEU A 153 1.37 13.23 3.53
N ASP A 154 2.64 13.13 3.14
CA ASP A 154 3.40 14.15 2.43
C ASP A 154 4.31 13.49 1.38
N GLU A 155 4.52 14.17 0.26
CA GLU A 155 5.44 13.77 -0.82
C GLU A 155 6.46 14.88 -1.17
N SER A 156 6.47 15.99 -0.42
CA SER A 156 7.39 17.13 -0.59
C SER A 156 8.83 16.82 -0.21
#